data_AF-S4N0V3-F1
#
_entry.id   AF-S4N0V3-F1
#
_cell.length_a   1.000
_cell.length_b   1.000
_cell.length_c   1.000
_cell.angle_alpha   90.00
_cell.angle_beta   90.00
_cell.angle_gamma   90.00
#
_symmetry.space_group_name_H-M   'P 1'
#
loop_
_entity.id
_entity.type
_entity.pdbx_description
1 polymer ?
#
loop_
_entity_poly.entity_id
_entity_poly.type
_entity_poly.pdbx_seq_one_letter_code
_entity_poly.pdbx_strand_id
1 'polypeptide(L)'
;MTMEAMLTFLEEHGLGVTATPAPGVLTLGGALAIDAHGTAVPARGERRPQGHTYGSLSNLILSLTAVVWDSRAGAYALRTFHRDKGDCAALLTHLGRPW
;
A
#
# COMPACT_ATOMS: atom_id res chain seq x y z
N MET A 1 -3.77 4.86 -11.05
CA MET A 1 -5.04 4.17 -10.74
C MET A 1 -5.69 4.79 -9.51
N THR A 2 -7.03 4.80 -9.45
CA THR A 2 -7.80 5.15 -8.25
C THR A 2 -8.03 3.90 -7.38
N MET A 3 -8.49 4.10 -6.13
CA MET A 3 -8.89 3.02 -5.24
C MET A 3 -10.07 2.24 -5.82
N GLU A 4 -11.08 2.93 -6.35
CA GLU A 4 -12.22 2.29 -7.02
C GLU A 4 -11.77 1.39 -8.17
N ALA A 5 -10.93 1.90 -9.09
CA ALA A 5 -10.43 1.11 -10.21
C ALA A 5 -9.62 -0.12 -9.75
N MET A 6 -8.84 0.01 -8.67
CA MET A 6 -8.09 -1.11 -8.10
C MET A 6 -9.03 -2.17 -7.49
N LEU A 7 -10.06 -1.74 -6.75
CA LEU A 7 -11.01 -2.65 -6.10
C LEU A 7 -11.88 -3.37 -7.12
N THR A 8 -12.35 -2.68 -8.16
CA THR A 8 -13.05 -3.31 -9.30
C THR A 8 -12.18 -4.36 -9.97
N PHE A 9 -10.90 -4.05 -10.22
CA PHE A 9 -9.97 -5.04 -10.79
C PHE A 9 -9.79 -6.26 -9.89
N LEU A 10 -9.70 -6.08 -8.56
CA LEU A 10 -9.63 -7.22 -7.63
C LEU A 10 -10.92 -8.05 -7.63
N GLU A 11 -12.08 -7.40 -7.66
CA GLU A 11 -13.39 -8.05 -7.71
C GLU A 11 -13.53 -8.94 -8.96
N GLU A 12 -13.10 -8.46 -10.13
CA GLU A 12 -13.07 -9.22 -11.38
C GLU A 12 -12.24 -10.52 -11.28
N HIS A 13 -11.32 -10.59 -10.31
CA HIS A 13 -10.48 -11.76 -10.03
C HIS A 13 -10.92 -12.53 -8.77
N GLY A 14 -12.08 -12.22 -8.19
CA GLY A 14 -12.58 -12.85 -6.98
C GLY A 14 -11.78 -12.51 -5.71
N LEU A 15 -11.09 -11.36 -5.71
CA LEU A 15 -10.26 -10.86 -4.62
C LEU A 15 -10.87 -9.60 -4.00
N GLY A 16 -10.40 -9.25 -2.81
CA GLY A 16 -10.81 -8.03 -2.11
C GLY A 16 -9.90 -7.68 -0.94
N VAL A 17 -10.21 -6.57 -0.26
CA VAL A 17 -9.50 -6.13 0.95
C VAL A 17 -10.48 -6.01 2.11
N THR A 18 -9.99 -6.22 3.34
CA THR A 18 -10.83 -6.18 4.55
C THR A 18 -11.33 -4.77 4.87
N ALA A 19 -10.50 -3.75 4.64
CA ALA A 19 -10.86 -2.36 4.83
C ALA A 19 -10.22 -1.49 3.75
N THR A 20 -10.96 -0.47 3.32
CA THR A 20 -10.51 0.55 2.37
C THR A 20 -11.08 1.90 2.82
N PRO A 21 -10.43 3.04 2.49
CA PRO A 21 -11.05 4.35 2.66
C PRO A 21 -12.43 4.40 2.01
N ALA A 22 -13.37 5.08 2.64
CA ALA A 22 -14.72 5.27 2.11
C ALA A 22 -14.75 5.90 0.70
N PRO A 23 -13.95 6.94 0.38
CA PRO A 23 -13.94 7.51 -0.97
C PRO A 23 -13.08 6.67 -1.94
N GLY A 24 -13.69 6.19 -3.02
CA GLY A 24 -13.01 5.45 -4.09
C GLY A 24 -12.15 6.30 -5.04
N VAL A 25 -12.33 7.63 -5.03
CA VAL A 25 -11.66 8.57 -5.94
C VAL A 25 -10.18 8.81 -5.62
N LEU A 26 -9.71 8.41 -4.44
CA LEU A 26 -8.31 8.56 -4.04
C LEU A 26 -7.39 7.78 -4.99
N THR A 27 -6.22 8.33 -5.30
CA THR A 27 -5.18 7.55 -5.99
C THR A 27 -4.57 6.53 -5.02
N LEU A 28 -4.14 5.37 -5.53
CA LEU A 28 -3.45 4.38 -4.70
C LEU A 28 -2.21 4.98 -4.03
N GLY A 29 -1.39 5.74 -4.77
CA GLY A 29 -0.20 6.40 -4.22
C GLY A 29 -0.53 7.39 -3.10
N GLY A 30 -1.60 8.19 -3.25
CA GLY A 30 -2.05 9.12 -2.22
C GLY A 30 -2.58 8.39 -0.98
N ALA A 31 -3.31 7.29 -1.18
CA ALA A 31 -3.80 6.45 -0.08
C ALA A 31 -2.64 5.84 0.73
N LEU A 32 -1.63 5.29 0.05
CA LEU A 32 -0.44 4.72 0.71
C LEU A 32 0.39 5.79 1.42
N ALA A 33 0.51 6.99 0.84
CA ALA A 33 1.29 8.07 1.41
C ALA A 33 0.84 8.47 2.83
N ILE A 34 -0.44 8.27 3.17
CA ILE A 34 -1.06 8.70 4.43
C ILE A 34 -1.63 7.57 5.27
N ASP A 35 -1.25 6.32 4.99
CA ASP A 35 -1.71 5.13 5.73
C ASP A 35 -3.24 4.95 5.68
N ALA A 36 -3.84 5.22 4.52
CA ALA A 36 -5.30 5.27 4.39
C ALA A 36 -5.95 3.93 4.78
N HIS A 37 -7.05 4.03 5.53
CA HIS A 37 -7.74 2.91 6.13
C HIS A 37 -9.26 3.09 6.11
N GLY A 38 -9.97 1.99 6.31
CA GLY A 38 -11.40 1.98 6.63
C GLY A 38 -11.63 1.76 8.13
N THR A 39 -12.70 1.04 8.48
CA THR A 39 -12.95 0.56 9.84
C THR A 39 -13.21 -0.94 9.78
N ALA A 40 -12.30 -1.73 10.35
CA ALA A 40 -12.49 -3.17 10.47
C ALA A 40 -11.62 -3.72 11.61
N VAL A 41 -12.23 -4.58 12.42
CA VAL A 41 -11.56 -5.46 13.39
C VAL A 41 -12.26 -6.81 13.33
N PRO A 42 -11.57 -7.93 13.62
CA PRO A 42 -12.21 -9.24 13.58
C PRO A 42 -13.32 -9.32 14.62
N ALA A 43 -14.46 -9.92 14.26
CA ALA A 43 -15.46 -10.33 15.24
C ALA A 43 -14.91 -11.42 16.19
N ARG A 44 -15.61 -11.67 17.30
CA ARG A 44 -15.21 -12.75 18.22
C ARG A 44 -15.24 -14.09 17.49
N GLY A 45 -14.11 -14.78 17.46
CA GLY A 45 -13.95 -16.07 16.78
C GLY A 45 -13.69 -15.97 15.27
N GLU A 46 -13.70 -14.77 14.68
CA GLU A 46 -13.34 -14.57 13.29
C GLU A 46 -11.84 -14.81 13.09
N ARG A 47 -11.51 -15.59 12.05
CA ARG A 47 -10.13 -15.82 11.64
C ARG A 47 -9.83 -14.95 10.42
N ARG A 48 -8.74 -14.20 10.49
CA ARG A 48 -8.23 -13.40 9.38
C ARG A 48 -7.94 -14.29 8.17
N PRO A 49 -8.52 -14.04 6.99
CA PRO A 49 -8.14 -14.74 5.77
C PRO A 49 -6.66 -14.48 5.40
N GLN A 50 -6.03 -15.45 4.75
CA GLN A 50 -4.65 -15.27 4.26
C GLN A 50 -4.60 -14.13 3.24
N GLY A 51 -3.58 -13.28 3.33
CA GLY A 51 -3.43 -12.10 2.45
C GLY A 51 -4.19 -10.85 2.91
N HIS A 52 -5.07 -10.96 3.92
CA HIS A 52 -5.82 -9.82 4.45
C HIS A 52 -5.12 -9.16 5.65
N THR A 53 -5.49 -7.92 5.97
CA THR A 53 -5.06 -7.17 7.15
C THR A 53 -6.22 -6.34 7.69
N TYR A 54 -6.27 -6.11 9.00
CA TYR A 54 -7.23 -5.16 9.61
C TYR A 54 -6.63 -3.75 9.77
N GLY A 55 -5.36 -3.56 9.42
CA GLY A 55 -4.69 -2.26 9.40
C GLY A 55 -4.95 -1.46 8.12
N SER A 56 -4.07 -0.49 7.87
CA SER A 56 -4.08 0.32 6.65
C SER A 56 -3.74 -0.46 5.38
N LEU A 57 -3.97 0.17 4.23
CA LEU A 57 -3.55 -0.33 2.92
C LEU A 57 -2.03 -0.48 2.81
N SER A 58 -1.25 0.39 3.46
CA SER A 58 0.21 0.32 3.45
C SER A 58 0.74 -1.01 4.02
N ASN A 59 -0.02 -1.66 4.89
CA ASN A 59 0.35 -2.96 5.42
C ASN A 59 0.28 -4.10 4.38
N LEU A 60 -0.40 -3.89 3.24
CA LEU A 60 -0.52 -4.86 2.14
C LEU A 60 0.65 -4.80 1.14
N ILE A 61 1.55 -3.81 1.24
CA ILE A 61 2.70 -3.70 0.33
C ILE A 61 3.65 -4.89 0.54
N LEU A 62 3.89 -5.64 -0.53
CA LEU A 62 4.93 -6.67 -0.62
C LEU A 62 6.21 -6.15 -1.27
N SER A 63 6.06 -5.22 -2.22
CA SER A 63 7.16 -4.52 -2.87
C SER A 63 6.66 -3.21 -3.46
N LEU A 64 7.53 -2.21 -3.55
CA LEU A 64 7.25 -0.94 -4.21
C LEU A 64 8.47 -0.48 -4.99
N THR A 65 8.26 0.35 -6.01
CA THR A 65 9.34 1.04 -6.72
C THR A 65 9.23 2.53 -6.46
N ALA A 66 10.32 3.13 -6.02
CA ALA A 66 10.42 4.57 -5.76
C ALA A 66 11.53 5.19 -6.61
N VAL A 67 11.40 6.50 -6.84
CA VAL A 67 12.50 7.33 -7.34
C VAL A 67 13.36 7.68 -6.14
N VAL A 68 14.66 7.34 -6.19
CA VAL A 68 15.62 7.57 -5.10
C VAL A 68 16.94 8.09 -5.64
N TRP A 69 17.67 8.87 -4.85
CA TRP A 69 19.01 9.32 -5.20
C TRP A 69 20.02 8.16 -5.24
N ASP A 70 20.69 7.96 -6.37
CA ASP A 70 21.84 7.06 -6.52
C ASP A 70 23.14 7.88 -6.49
N SER A 71 23.88 7.78 -5.38
CA SER A 71 25.13 8.51 -5.20
C SER A 71 26.26 8.05 -6.13
N ARG A 72 26.19 6.84 -6.70
CA ARG A 72 27.19 6.34 -7.66
C ARG A 72 26.96 6.94 -9.04
N ALA A 73 25.70 7.07 -9.43
CA ALA A 73 25.32 7.69 -10.70
C ALA A 73 25.27 9.23 -10.61
N GLY A 74 25.17 9.80 -9.41
CA GLY A 74 24.98 11.24 -9.20
C GLY A 74 23.62 11.72 -9.74
N ALA A 75 22.60 10.86 -9.70
CA ALA A 75 21.30 11.11 -10.28
C ALA A 75 20.18 10.34 -9.55
N TYR A 76 18.93 10.74 -9.77
CA TYR A 76 17.78 9.95 -9.35
C TYR A 76 17.57 8.74 -10.26
N ALA A 77 17.29 7.59 -9.66
CA ALA A 77 17.03 6.34 -10.36
C ALA A 77 15.82 5.62 -9.76
N LEU A 78 15.22 4.70 -10.53
CA LEU A 78 14.20 3.81 -10.02
C LEU A 78 14.84 2.69 -9.21
N ARG A 79 14.35 2.48 -7.98
CA ARG A 79 14.75 1.36 -7.14
C ARG A 79 13.54 0.64 -6.60
N THR A 80 13.55 -0.68 -6.72
CA THR A 80 12.54 -1.56 -6.13
C THR A 80 12.97 -1.99 -4.73
N PHE A 81 12.05 -1.87 -3.79
CA PHE A 81 12.20 -2.25 -2.38
C PHE A 81 11.24 -3.40 -2.08
N HIS A 82 11.73 -4.40 -1.37
CA HIS A 82 10.94 -5.54 -0.90
C HIS A 82 10.61 -5.38 0.59
N ARG A 83 9.41 -5.82 0.99
CA ARG A 83 8.87 -5.64 2.34
C ARG A 83 9.72 -6.29 3.44
N ASP A 84 10.49 -7.31 3.09
CA ASP A 84 11.39 -8.05 3.98
C ASP A 84 12.73 -7.32 4.21
N LYS A 85 12.97 -6.16 3.58
CA LYS A 85 14.18 -5.34 3.76
C LYS A 85 13.89 -4.10 4.60
N GLY A 86 14.79 -3.78 5.53
CA GLY A 86 14.65 -2.65 6.46
C GLY A 86 14.47 -1.30 5.76
N ASP A 87 15.12 -1.13 4.62
CA ASP A 87 15.08 0.06 3.76
C ASP A 87 13.66 0.43 3.29
N CYS A 88 12.75 -0.56 3.22
CA CYS A 88 11.39 -0.37 2.74
C CYS A 88 10.48 0.35 3.75
N ALA A 89 10.79 0.25 5.06
CA ALA A 89 9.88 0.69 6.13
C ALA A 89 9.48 2.17 6.02
N ALA A 90 10.43 3.06 5.70
CA ALA A 90 10.18 4.49 5.57
C ALA A 90 9.33 4.86 4.33
N LEU A 91 9.20 3.95 3.37
CA LEU A 91 8.49 4.17 2.11
C LEU A 91 7.04 3.66 2.15
N LEU A 92 6.67 2.85 3.15
CA LEU A 92 5.32 2.30 3.27
C LEU A 92 4.25 3.38 3.49
N THR A 93 4.58 4.39 4.30
CA THR A 93 3.77 5.58 4.55
C THR A 93 4.70 6.79 4.60
N HIS A 94 4.85 7.46 3.47
CA HIS A 94 5.93 8.44 3.24
C HIS A 94 5.49 9.92 3.27
N LEU A 95 4.19 10.21 3.49
CA LEU A 95 3.63 11.57 3.56
C LEU A 95 3.95 12.46 2.36
N GLY A 96 4.12 11.87 1.17
CA GLY A 96 4.50 12.60 -0.04
C GLY A 96 5.97 13.04 -0.09
N ARG A 97 6.81 12.64 0.87
CA ARG A 97 8.21 13.06 0.91
C ARG A 97 9.04 12.40 -0.20
N PRO A 98 9.73 13.18 -1.04
CA PRO A 98 10.73 12.64 -1.96
C PRO A 98 12.03 12.31 -1.19
N TRP A 99 12.70 11.22 -1.56
CA TRP A 99 13.98 10.79 -0.99
C TRP A 99 15.06 10.77 -2.07
#